data_AF-A0A4S4DQM7-F1
#
_entry.id   AF-A0A4S4DQM7-F1
#
_cell.length_a   1.000
_cell.length_b   1.000
_cell.length_c   1.000
_cell.angle_alpha   90.00
_cell.angle_beta   90.00
_cell.angle_gamma   90.00
#
_symmetry.space_group_name_H-M   'P 1'
#
loop_
_entity.id
_entity.type
_entity.pdbx_description
1 polymer ?
#
loop_
_entity_poly.entity_id
_entity_poly.type
_entity_poly.pdbx_seq_one_letter_code
_entity_poly.pdbx_strand_id
1 'polypeptide(L)'
;MPKESEKAQTSASMASSSSSSSSSFFPDVWTWIQNLPAITQWRKDSMSICICCLSSSQPSLKLSISKNPQSSSLSFSILADYNLPISLWTSKPFKLNSKFTNSIDEETISNLFGNFIEDVLNYCPNRTTSFLRIPQIDSSNNFKDIFNVSFLTLTFLICIYEAPVDLRSESLNGLKNQLACPRSRETTKLLARLVGSSLEEQWMRSVNLAITNWIVELQAMLNHSIKTPSPLFSYGVSNVGLWKVQLYCPVIAMDVEKSTNPPPDERIFNVSFLTLTFLICIYEAPADLRSVSLNVLKNQLACPRSRDTTKLLARLVGSSLEEQWMRSVNLAITNWIVELQAMLNHSIKTPSPLFSYGVSNVGLWKVQLYCPVIAMDVEKSTNPPPDERLWFSLNYHQLEGVIQLNYKVIVREKWVDVMVNVDNIRCDIIRLVTETLMTERGAGTSEKHFPSRISLQLTPQTNVLTVSVTKSSDNPTREIGLEKTLEGSFNPPNSLGLKISAVETMTTTLKPWKFEQSVYGDTANLNWFLHDSVDGREVFSSKPSKMALIQPKAWFKNRYSSVYRPFTRQGGVVFANDEYGETVGWKVERSELGKVMEWEMRGWIWLTYWPNKHRSFYSETRRLEFREILQLTLS
;
A
#
# COMPACT_ATOMS: atom_id res chain seq x y z
N MET A 1 7.81 -31.15 65.09
CA MET A 1 6.91 -32.29 64.80
C MET A 1 5.70 -31.76 64.02
N PRO A 2 5.17 -32.50 63.04
CA PRO A 2 5.45 -32.17 61.62
C PRO A 2 4.21 -32.17 60.67
N LYS A 3 4.48 -31.93 59.37
CA LYS A 3 3.82 -32.43 58.12
C LYS A 3 2.61 -31.66 57.52
N GLU A 4 2.79 -31.05 56.32
CA GLU A 4 2.60 -31.59 54.93
C GLU A 4 1.11 -31.51 54.51
N SER A 5 0.68 -30.63 53.59
CA SER A 5 0.82 -30.59 52.12
C SER A 5 -0.13 -31.51 51.32
N GLU A 6 -0.83 -30.90 50.36
CA GLU A 6 -1.40 -31.43 49.10
C GLU A 6 -2.51 -32.51 49.13
N LYS A 7 -3.69 -32.14 48.58
CA LYS A 7 -4.14 -32.61 47.24
C LYS A 7 -5.44 -31.94 46.81
N ALA A 8 -5.38 -31.21 45.70
CA ALA A 8 -6.54 -30.79 44.92
C ALA A 8 -6.98 -31.94 44.00
N GLN A 9 -8.28 -32.22 43.97
CA GLN A 9 -8.92 -33.17 43.08
C GLN A 9 -9.97 -32.38 42.28
N THR A 10 -9.63 -32.00 41.05
CA THR A 10 -10.51 -31.26 40.14
C THR A 10 -11.10 -32.24 39.13
N SER A 11 -12.42 -32.43 39.18
CA SER A 11 -13.22 -33.09 38.16
C SER A 11 -13.44 -32.14 36.99
N ALA A 12 -12.78 -32.38 35.86
CA ALA A 12 -13.00 -31.63 34.64
C ALA A 12 -14.23 -32.17 33.90
N SER A 13 -15.31 -31.38 33.85
CA SER A 13 -16.35 -31.51 32.85
C SER A 13 -15.88 -30.82 31.56
N MET A 14 -15.82 -31.56 30.45
CA MET A 14 -15.46 -31.02 29.13
C MET A 14 -16.63 -30.20 28.58
N ALA A 15 -16.59 -28.89 28.80
CA ALA A 15 -17.38 -27.91 28.06
C ALA A 15 -16.67 -27.53 26.75
N SER A 16 -17.41 -27.61 25.66
CA SER A 16 -17.04 -27.16 24.32
C SER A 16 -16.71 -25.66 24.29
N SER A 17 -15.45 -25.31 24.04
CA SER A 17 -15.04 -23.94 23.76
C SER A 17 -15.15 -23.64 22.27
N SER A 18 -16.19 -22.88 21.92
CA SER A 18 -16.25 -22.11 20.67
C SER A 18 -15.57 -20.77 20.93
N SER A 19 -14.35 -20.60 20.42
CA SER A 19 -13.67 -19.30 20.39
C SER A 19 -13.98 -18.62 19.06
N SER A 20 -14.87 -17.63 19.09
CA SER A 20 -15.12 -16.69 18.01
C SER A 20 -14.02 -15.60 18.00
N SER A 21 -13.00 -15.79 17.18
CA SER A 21 -12.10 -14.73 16.71
C SER A 21 -12.03 -14.79 15.18
N SER A 22 -12.75 -13.88 14.52
CA SER A 22 -12.80 -13.76 13.06
C SER A 22 -11.52 -13.13 12.50
N SER A 23 -10.45 -13.93 12.43
CA SER A 23 -9.37 -13.79 11.45
C SER A 23 -9.27 -15.14 10.73
N SER A 24 -10.01 -15.30 9.63
CA SER A 24 -10.23 -16.58 8.97
C SER A 24 -8.96 -17.12 8.30
N PHE A 25 -8.17 -17.91 9.03
CA PHE A 25 -7.20 -18.82 8.43
C PHE A 25 -7.94 -19.97 7.74
N PHE A 26 -7.51 -20.34 6.53
CA PHE A 26 -7.96 -21.57 5.87
C PHE A 26 -7.66 -22.79 6.79
N PRO A 27 -8.54 -23.80 6.88
CA PRO A 27 -8.35 -24.90 7.82
C PRO A 27 -7.06 -25.66 7.55
N ASP A 28 -6.37 -26.02 8.63
CA ASP A 28 -5.22 -26.92 8.60
C ASP A 28 -5.70 -28.37 8.46
N VAL A 29 -5.96 -28.78 7.23
CA VAL A 29 -6.53 -30.09 6.90
C VAL A 29 -5.61 -31.23 7.32
N TRP A 30 -4.30 -31.06 7.16
CA TRP A 30 -3.32 -32.02 7.65
C TRP A 30 -3.49 -32.30 9.15
N THR A 31 -3.47 -31.24 9.98
CA THR A 31 -3.60 -31.40 11.42
C THR A 31 -4.99 -31.87 11.83
N TRP A 32 -6.04 -31.51 11.10
CA TRP A 32 -7.38 -32.06 11.33
C TRP A 32 -7.41 -33.58 11.11
N ILE A 33 -6.87 -34.08 9.99
CA ILE A 33 -6.81 -35.52 9.67
C ILE A 33 -6.03 -36.29 10.75
N GLN A 34 -4.89 -35.76 11.18
CA GLN A 34 -4.04 -36.37 12.22
C GLN A 34 -4.72 -36.42 13.59
N ASN A 35 -5.63 -35.48 13.88
CA ASN A 35 -6.34 -35.40 15.15
C ASN A 35 -7.71 -36.11 15.13
N LEU A 36 -8.07 -36.81 14.05
CA LEU A 36 -9.32 -37.55 13.99
C LEU A 36 -9.29 -38.71 15.01
N PRO A 37 -10.40 -38.94 15.74
CA PRO A 37 -10.49 -40.10 16.62
C PRO A 37 -10.39 -41.38 15.81
N ALA A 38 -10.06 -42.49 16.48
CA ALA A 38 -10.02 -43.79 15.83
C ALA A 38 -11.34 -44.08 15.09
N ILE A 39 -11.27 -44.64 13.90
CA ILE A 39 -12.44 -44.86 13.01
C ILE A 39 -13.53 -45.69 13.71
N THR A 40 -13.12 -46.58 14.62
CA THR A 40 -14.00 -47.39 15.48
C THR A 40 -14.80 -46.56 16.50
N GLN A 41 -14.32 -45.37 16.87
CA GLN A 41 -14.95 -44.46 17.84
C GLN A 41 -15.90 -43.44 17.20
N TRP A 42 -16.06 -43.46 15.88
CA TRP A 42 -16.92 -42.51 15.19
C TRP A 42 -18.40 -42.82 15.44
N ARG A 43 -19.10 -41.88 16.09
CA ARG A 43 -20.56 -41.97 16.37
C ARG A 43 -21.44 -41.86 15.11
N LYS A 44 -20.94 -41.20 14.07
CA LYS A 44 -21.60 -41.04 12.77
C LYS A 44 -20.72 -41.66 11.68
N ASP A 45 -21.32 -41.98 10.55
CA ASP A 45 -20.59 -42.50 9.38
C ASP A 45 -19.73 -41.44 8.68
N SER A 46 -19.76 -40.21 9.16
CA SER A 46 -18.92 -39.13 8.66
C SER A 46 -18.47 -38.15 9.74
N MET A 47 -17.31 -37.55 9.52
CA MET A 47 -16.78 -36.40 10.25
C MET A 47 -16.55 -35.25 9.26
N SER A 48 -16.68 -34.00 9.70
CA SER A 48 -16.47 -32.85 8.81
C SER A 48 -15.80 -31.66 9.50
N ILE A 49 -15.14 -30.84 8.70
CA ILE A 49 -14.56 -29.54 9.08
C ILE A 49 -15.05 -28.47 8.09
N CYS A 50 -15.30 -27.26 8.58
CA CYS A 50 -15.69 -26.14 7.73
C CYS A 50 -14.48 -25.56 6.99
N ILE A 51 -14.63 -25.34 5.70
CA ILE A 51 -13.65 -24.68 4.83
C ILE A 51 -13.96 -23.18 4.72
N CYS A 52 -15.23 -22.83 4.49
CA CYS A 52 -15.73 -21.46 4.44
C CYS A 52 -17.06 -21.38 5.19
N CYS A 53 -17.12 -20.61 6.28
CA CYS A 53 -18.28 -20.49 7.16
C CYS A 53 -18.78 -19.04 7.21
N LEU A 54 -20.06 -18.85 6.93
CA LEU A 54 -20.70 -17.53 6.80
C LEU A 54 -21.80 -17.39 7.85
N SER A 55 -21.42 -17.10 9.10
CA SER A 55 -22.35 -17.12 10.24
C SER A 55 -23.11 -18.47 10.38
N SER A 56 -23.89 -18.67 11.44
CA SER A 56 -24.46 -20.00 11.73
C SER A 56 -25.67 -20.39 10.86
N SER A 57 -26.14 -19.51 9.96
CA SER A 57 -27.40 -19.67 9.23
C SER A 57 -27.31 -19.61 7.69
N GLN A 58 -26.11 -19.51 7.11
CA GLN A 58 -25.91 -19.49 5.65
C GLN A 58 -25.25 -20.77 5.15
N PRO A 59 -25.36 -21.08 3.84
CA PRO A 59 -24.66 -22.22 3.26
C PRO A 59 -23.16 -22.13 3.50
N SER A 60 -22.51 -23.28 3.67
CA SER A 60 -21.07 -23.36 3.98
C SER A 60 -20.37 -24.43 3.16
N LEU A 61 -19.08 -24.24 2.91
CA LEU A 61 -18.26 -25.25 2.25
C LEU A 61 -17.60 -26.13 3.32
N LYS A 62 -17.77 -27.46 3.25
CA LYS A 62 -17.26 -28.41 4.24
C LYS A 62 -16.41 -29.49 3.59
N LEU A 63 -15.32 -29.87 4.25
CA LEU A 63 -14.61 -31.12 3.97
C LEU A 63 -15.19 -32.19 4.87
N SER A 64 -15.63 -33.31 4.30
CA SER A 64 -16.10 -34.47 5.04
C SER A 64 -15.28 -35.70 4.72
N ILE A 65 -15.11 -36.57 5.72
CA ILE A 65 -14.61 -37.93 5.55
C ILE A 65 -15.75 -38.88 5.89
N SER A 66 -16.04 -39.83 5.01
CA SER A 66 -17.09 -40.83 5.19
C SER A 66 -16.51 -42.24 5.17
N LYS A 67 -17.05 -43.10 6.03
CA LYS A 67 -16.78 -44.54 6.03
C LYS A 67 -17.91 -45.27 5.32
N ASN A 68 -17.56 -46.13 4.36
CA ASN A 68 -18.53 -47.03 3.75
C ASN A 68 -18.47 -48.39 4.47
N PRO A 69 -19.51 -48.75 5.25
CA PRO A 69 -19.51 -49.98 6.05
C PRO A 69 -19.57 -51.26 5.20
N GLN A 70 -20.01 -51.19 3.94
CA GLN A 70 -20.13 -52.36 3.07
C GLN A 70 -18.81 -52.73 2.38
N SER A 71 -17.96 -51.74 2.09
CA SER A 71 -16.70 -51.93 1.35
C SER A 71 -15.45 -51.73 2.19
N SER A 72 -15.61 -51.45 3.49
CA SER A 72 -14.51 -51.11 4.41
C SER A 72 -13.56 -50.06 3.80
N SER A 73 -14.15 -49.02 3.21
CA SER A 73 -13.40 -47.96 2.55
C SER A 73 -13.69 -46.57 3.13
N LEU A 74 -12.69 -45.70 3.05
CA LEU A 74 -12.79 -44.28 3.40
C LEU A 74 -12.78 -43.44 2.14
N SER A 75 -13.59 -42.38 2.12
CA SER A 75 -13.56 -41.36 1.06
C SER A 75 -13.64 -39.97 1.67
N PHE A 76 -12.95 -39.02 1.04
CA PHE A 76 -13.03 -37.61 1.38
C PHE A 76 -13.89 -36.90 0.35
N SER A 77 -14.75 -35.99 0.80
CA SER A 77 -15.62 -35.21 -0.09
C SER A 77 -15.67 -33.74 0.32
N ILE A 78 -15.66 -32.85 -0.67
CA ILE A 78 -15.96 -31.43 -0.48
C ILE A 78 -17.44 -31.25 -0.76
N LEU A 79 -18.17 -30.75 0.24
CA LEU A 79 -19.61 -30.60 0.24
C LEU A 79 -19.99 -29.12 0.33
N ALA A 80 -20.99 -28.72 -0.45
CA ALA A 80 -21.75 -27.51 -0.21
C ALA A 80 -22.91 -27.83 0.74
N ASP A 81 -22.83 -27.32 1.96
CA ASP A 81 -23.76 -27.61 3.05
C ASP A 81 -24.94 -26.64 3.03
N TYR A 82 -26.00 -27.07 2.35
CA TYR A 82 -27.35 -26.50 2.41
C TYR A 82 -28.24 -27.35 3.33
N ASN A 83 -29.56 -27.10 3.32
CA ASN A 83 -30.54 -28.02 3.91
C ASN A 83 -30.40 -29.46 3.38
N LEU A 84 -29.90 -29.63 2.14
CA LEU A 84 -29.47 -30.89 1.54
C LEU A 84 -28.02 -30.72 1.05
N PRO A 85 -27.04 -31.50 1.56
CA PRO A 85 -25.65 -31.34 1.17
C PRO A 85 -25.42 -31.78 -0.28
N ILE A 86 -24.73 -30.95 -1.06
CA ILE A 86 -24.37 -31.23 -2.46
C ILE A 86 -22.88 -31.60 -2.48
N SER A 87 -22.55 -32.78 -3.02
CA SER A 87 -21.15 -33.18 -3.19
C SER A 87 -20.55 -32.53 -4.42
N LEU A 88 -19.51 -31.72 -4.22
CA LEU A 88 -18.78 -31.05 -5.30
C LEU A 88 -17.56 -31.84 -5.75
N TRP A 89 -17.00 -32.67 -4.87
CA TRP A 89 -15.85 -33.52 -5.15
C TRP A 89 -15.81 -34.70 -4.19
N THR A 90 -15.32 -35.86 -4.67
CA THR A 90 -15.10 -37.07 -3.87
C THR A 90 -13.81 -37.75 -4.31
N SER A 91 -12.94 -38.07 -3.35
CA SER A 91 -11.69 -38.80 -3.58
C SER A 91 -11.93 -40.24 -4.02
N LYS A 92 -10.91 -40.88 -4.63
CA LYS A 92 -10.91 -42.33 -4.78
C LYS A 92 -11.02 -43.01 -3.40
N PRO A 93 -11.75 -44.13 -3.26
CA PRO A 93 -11.93 -44.80 -1.98
C PRO A 93 -10.65 -45.50 -1.53
N PHE A 94 -10.26 -45.31 -0.27
CA PHE A 94 -9.09 -45.93 0.36
C PHE A 94 -9.53 -47.19 1.12
N LYS A 95 -8.93 -48.35 0.82
CA LYS A 95 -9.24 -49.59 1.53
C LYS A 95 -8.57 -49.58 2.90
N LEU A 96 -9.34 -49.85 3.95
CA LEU A 96 -8.81 -50.02 5.30
C LEU A 96 -8.04 -51.33 5.40
N ASN A 97 -6.79 -51.27 5.84
CA ASN A 97 -5.96 -52.45 6.04
C ASN A 97 -6.46 -53.24 7.28
N SER A 98 -6.46 -54.57 7.22
CA SER A 98 -7.12 -55.45 8.20
C SER A 98 -6.47 -55.50 9.59
N LYS A 99 -5.32 -54.84 9.76
CA LYS A 99 -4.68 -54.62 11.07
C LYS A 99 -5.19 -53.31 11.64
N PHE A 100 -6.18 -53.40 12.52
CA PHE A 100 -6.75 -52.27 13.26
C PHE A 100 -5.67 -51.53 14.07
N THR A 101 -5.12 -50.46 13.50
CA THR A 101 -4.43 -49.40 14.23
C THR A 101 -5.12 -48.08 13.95
N ASN A 102 -6.09 -47.77 14.81
CA ASN A 102 -6.65 -46.50 15.32
C ASN A 102 -6.37 -45.10 14.70
N SER A 103 -5.63 -44.92 13.61
CA SER A 103 -5.39 -43.62 12.98
C SER A 103 -5.23 -43.76 11.46
N ILE A 104 -5.45 -42.68 10.71
CA ILE A 104 -5.20 -42.65 9.26
C ILE A 104 -3.68 -42.77 9.06
N ASP A 105 -3.23 -43.76 8.30
CA ASP A 105 -1.81 -44.04 8.08
C ASP A 105 -1.17 -43.09 7.05
N GLU A 106 0.17 -42.99 7.08
CA GLU A 106 0.93 -42.14 6.17
C GLU A 106 0.73 -42.52 4.70
N GLU A 107 0.45 -43.80 4.42
CA GLU A 107 0.14 -44.31 3.08
C GLU A 107 -1.20 -43.75 2.56
N THR A 108 -2.26 -43.79 3.37
CA THR A 108 -3.55 -43.18 3.00
C THR A 108 -3.42 -41.68 2.78
N ILE A 109 -2.63 -40.99 3.61
CA ILE A 109 -2.40 -39.55 3.46
C ILE A 109 -1.60 -39.24 2.19
N SER A 110 -0.59 -40.04 1.87
CA SER A 110 0.18 -39.90 0.62
C SER A 110 -0.69 -40.18 -0.60
N ASN A 111 -1.57 -41.17 -0.53
CA ASN A 111 -2.54 -41.45 -1.58
C ASN A 111 -3.57 -40.32 -1.73
N LEU A 112 -4.05 -39.74 -0.64
CA LEU A 112 -4.96 -38.59 -0.66
C LEU A 112 -4.28 -37.36 -1.27
N PHE A 113 -3.02 -37.09 -0.92
CA PHE A 113 -2.21 -36.08 -1.57
C PHE A 113 -2.12 -36.33 -3.08
N GLY A 114 -1.89 -37.58 -3.49
CA GLY A 114 -1.90 -37.97 -4.90
C GLY A 114 -3.22 -37.70 -5.61
N ASN A 115 -4.37 -37.94 -4.95
CA ASN A 115 -5.68 -37.57 -5.48
C ASN A 115 -5.79 -36.06 -5.71
N PHE A 116 -5.31 -35.23 -4.77
CA PHE A 116 -5.34 -33.77 -4.97
C PHE A 116 -4.54 -33.34 -6.19
N ILE A 117 -3.35 -33.93 -6.38
CA ILE A 117 -2.53 -33.64 -7.56
C ILE A 117 -3.25 -34.07 -8.84
N GLU A 118 -3.72 -35.32 -8.90
CA GLU A 118 -4.41 -35.85 -10.06
C GLU A 118 -5.66 -35.03 -10.41
N ASP A 119 -6.47 -34.65 -9.42
CA ASP A 119 -7.72 -33.93 -9.65
C ASP A 119 -7.50 -32.46 -10.04
N VAL A 120 -6.46 -31.79 -9.53
CA VAL A 120 -6.08 -30.46 -10.04
C VAL A 120 -5.63 -30.56 -11.49
N LEU A 121 -4.88 -31.60 -11.86
CA LEU A 121 -4.43 -31.82 -13.22
C LEU A 121 -5.57 -32.20 -14.16
N ASN A 122 -6.65 -32.83 -13.66
CA ASN A 122 -7.84 -33.16 -14.45
C ASN A 122 -8.59 -31.92 -14.99
N TYR A 123 -8.42 -30.75 -14.37
CA TYR A 123 -8.91 -29.47 -14.89
C TYR A 123 -8.06 -28.92 -16.06
N CYS A 124 -6.95 -29.56 -16.42
CA CYS A 124 -6.12 -29.18 -17.57
C CYS A 124 -6.69 -29.77 -18.88
N PRO A 125 -6.77 -28.98 -19.98
CA PRO A 125 -7.32 -29.46 -21.26
C PRO A 125 -6.39 -30.46 -21.97
N ASN A 126 -5.08 -30.40 -21.73
CA ASN A 126 -4.10 -31.29 -22.36
C ASN A 126 -3.81 -32.51 -21.49
N ARG A 127 -4.64 -33.55 -21.63
CA ARG A 127 -4.44 -34.84 -20.96
C ARG A 127 -3.23 -35.57 -21.54
N THR A 128 -2.06 -35.46 -20.92
CA THR A 128 -0.99 -36.45 -21.14
C THR A 128 -1.15 -37.54 -20.08
N THR A 129 -1.52 -38.74 -20.50
CA THR A 129 -1.67 -39.93 -19.65
C THR A 129 -0.30 -40.50 -19.24
N SER A 130 0.58 -39.66 -18.69
CA SER A 130 1.80 -40.13 -18.04
C SER A 130 1.46 -40.52 -16.61
N PHE A 131 1.71 -41.78 -16.24
CA PHE A 131 1.59 -42.27 -14.87
C PHE A 131 2.25 -41.28 -13.90
N LEU A 132 1.46 -40.69 -13.01
CA LEU A 132 1.92 -39.79 -11.94
C LEU A 132 2.83 -40.59 -11.00
N ARG A 133 4.14 -40.57 -11.23
CA ARG A 133 5.11 -41.05 -10.26
C ARG A 133 5.43 -39.90 -9.31
N ILE A 134 4.52 -39.65 -8.36
CA ILE A 134 4.80 -38.73 -7.26
C ILE A 134 5.97 -39.35 -6.48
N PRO A 135 7.08 -38.63 -6.26
CA PRO A 135 8.20 -39.14 -5.47
C PRO A 135 7.70 -39.59 -4.10
N GLN A 136 8.22 -40.72 -3.58
CA GLN A 136 7.97 -41.07 -2.18
C GLN A 136 8.42 -39.89 -1.31
N ILE A 137 7.49 -39.40 -0.50
CA ILE A 137 7.69 -38.24 0.35
C ILE A 137 8.53 -38.72 1.53
N ASP A 138 9.84 -38.50 1.47
CA ASP A 138 10.64 -38.49 2.70
C ASP A 138 10.07 -37.40 3.60
N SER A 139 9.91 -37.69 4.88
CA SER A 139 9.30 -36.87 5.93
C SER A 139 10.01 -35.52 6.13
N SER A 140 9.93 -34.65 5.12
CA SER A 140 10.46 -33.31 5.13
C SER A 140 9.55 -32.44 5.99
N ASN A 141 10.15 -31.57 6.80
CA ASN A 141 9.45 -30.64 7.71
C ASN A 141 8.39 -29.75 7.03
N ASN A 142 8.30 -29.74 5.70
CA ASN A 142 7.40 -28.90 4.91
C ASN A 142 6.22 -29.65 4.27
N PHE A 143 6.12 -30.99 4.40
CA PHE A 143 5.07 -31.75 3.71
C PHE A 143 3.66 -31.33 4.13
N LYS A 144 3.46 -31.05 5.42
CA LYS A 144 2.21 -30.51 5.96
C LYS A 144 1.72 -29.29 5.18
N ASP A 145 2.61 -28.34 4.91
CA ASP A 145 2.26 -27.11 4.21
C ASP A 145 1.97 -27.40 2.72
N ILE A 146 2.78 -28.24 2.08
CA ILE A 146 2.58 -28.67 0.68
C ILE A 146 1.22 -29.35 0.51
N PHE A 147 0.86 -30.21 1.44
CA PHE A 147 -0.43 -30.89 1.49
C PHE A 147 -1.59 -29.89 1.57
N ASN A 148 -1.54 -28.96 2.52
CA ASN A 148 -2.58 -27.96 2.72
C ASN A 148 -2.72 -27.01 1.52
N VAL A 149 -1.62 -26.61 0.87
CA VAL A 149 -1.67 -25.77 -0.35
C VAL A 149 -2.23 -26.54 -1.55
N SER A 150 -1.95 -27.83 -1.65
CA SER A 150 -2.50 -28.66 -2.73
C SER A 150 -4.01 -28.80 -2.58
N PHE A 151 -4.48 -29.05 -1.34
CA PHE A 151 -5.91 -29.07 -1.03
C PHE A 151 -6.58 -27.71 -1.25
N LEU A 152 -5.94 -26.61 -0.85
CA LEU A 152 -6.43 -25.24 -1.07
C LEU A 152 -6.60 -24.95 -2.57
N THR A 153 -5.64 -25.35 -3.40
CA THR A 153 -5.71 -25.16 -4.86
C THR A 153 -6.84 -25.99 -5.46
N LEU A 154 -6.99 -27.26 -5.08
CA LEU A 154 -8.11 -28.09 -5.52
C LEU A 154 -9.46 -27.47 -5.13
N THR A 155 -9.59 -27.03 -3.88
CA THR A 155 -10.81 -26.39 -3.37
C THR A 155 -11.14 -25.12 -4.17
N PHE A 156 -10.12 -24.32 -4.52
CA PHE A 156 -10.28 -23.13 -5.34
C PHE A 156 -10.81 -23.47 -6.75
N LEU A 157 -10.28 -24.51 -7.40
CA LEU A 157 -10.77 -24.97 -8.70
C LEU A 157 -12.22 -25.47 -8.63
N ILE A 158 -12.53 -26.29 -7.64
CA ILE A 158 -13.89 -26.79 -7.41
C ILE A 158 -14.86 -25.61 -7.17
N CYS A 159 -14.43 -24.57 -6.45
CA CYS A 159 -15.27 -23.38 -6.26
C CYS A 159 -15.56 -22.65 -7.57
N ILE A 160 -14.59 -22.56 -8.48
CA ILE A 160 -14.79 -21.90 -9.78
C ILE A 160 -15.77 -22.71 -10.64
N TYR A 161 -15.59 -24.02 -10.72
CA TYR A 161 -16.31 -24.84 -11.70
C TYR A 161 -17.60 -25.48 -11.18
N GLU A 162 -17.62 -25.93 -9.93
CA GLU A 162 -18.66 -26.83 -9.41
C GLU A 162 -19.52 -26.19 -8.31
N ALA A 163 -19.01 -25.18 -7.58
CA ALA A 163 -19.77 -24.59 -6.48
C ALA A 163 -20.97 -23.76 -6.98
N PRO A 164 -22.13 -23.79 -6.28
CA PRO A 164 -23.27 -22.94 -6.59
C PRO A 164 -22.98 -21.44 -6.49
N VAL A 165 -23.71 -20.61 -7.25
CA VAL A 165 -23.43 -19.16 -7.45
C VAL A 165 -23.38 -18.37 -6.13
N ASP A 166 -24.29 -18.66 -5.21
CA ASP A 166 -24.45 -18.02 -3.91
C ASP A 166 -23.27 -18.32 -2.96
N LEU A 167 -22.66 -19.52 -3.06
CA LEU A 167 -21.45 -19.87 -2.31
C LEU A 167 -20.16 -19.45 -3.02
N ARG A 168 -20.18 -19.41 -4.35
CA ARG A 168 -19.00 -19.25 -5.21
C ARG A 168 -18.28 -17.93 -4.94
N SER A 169 -18.99 -16.80 -5.00
CA SER A 169 -18.36 -15.48 -4.92
C SER A 169 -17.59 -15.26 -3.61
N GLU A 170 -18.19 -15.64 -2.50
CA GLU A 170 -17.63 -15.45 -1.17
C GLU A 170 -16.53 -16.45 -0.84
N SER A 171 -16.73 -17.72 -1.22
CA SER A 171 -15.70 -18.76 -1.10
C SER A 171 -14.46 -18.38 -1.91
N LEU A 172 -14.63 -17.93 -3.16
CA LEU A 172 -13.51 -17.50 -4.00
C LEU A 172 -12.77 -16.29 -3.42
N ASN A 173 -13.47 -15.34 -2.79
CA ASN A 173 -12.83 -14.20 -2.15
C ASN A 173 -11.97 -14.63 -0.94
N GLY A 174 -12.44 -15.58 -0.13
CA GLY A 174 -11.68 -16.16 0.97
C GLY A 174 -10.47 -16.96 0.48
N LEU A 175 -10.68 -17.87 -0.48
CA LEU A 175 -9.65 -18.78 -1.00
C LEU A 175 -8.55 -18.04 -1.77
N LYS A 176 -8.89 -17.01 -2.57
CA LYS A 176 -7.86 -16.26 -3.34
C LYS A 176 -6.86 -15.57 -2.40
N ASN A 177 -7.32 -15.03 -1.28
CA ASN A 177 -6.47 -14.30 -0.34
C ASN A 177 -5.47 -15.26 0.34
N GLN A 178 -5.91 -16.50 0.57
CA GLN A 178 -5.08 -17.56 1.14
C GLN A 178 -4.05 -18.07 0.13
N LEU A 179 -4.44 -18.28 -1.13
CA LEU A 179 -3.48 -18.63 -2.21
C LEU A 179 -2.48 -17.50 -2.49
N ALA A 180 -2.92 -16.25 -2.35
CA ALA A 180 -2.08 -15.07 -2.59
C ALA A 180 -1.02 -14.82 -1.51
N CYS A 181 -1.18 -15.38 -0.31
CA CYS A 181 -0.34 -15.03 0.84
C CYS A 181 1.13 -15.47 0.65
N PRO A 182 2.12 -14.76 1.24
CA PRO A 182 3.54 -15.07 1.06
C PRO A 182 3.90 -16.52 1.40
N ARG A 183 3.34 -17.06 2.49
CA ARG A 183 3.55 -18.46 2.90
C ARG A 183 3.07 -19.44 1.84
N SER A 184 1.84 -19.25 1.33
CA SER A 184 1.30 -20.13 0.27
C SER A 184 2.14 -20.08 -1.00
N ARG A 185 2.66 -18.90 -1.38
CA ARG A 185 3.57 -18.76 -2.54
C ARG A 185 4.87 -19.53 -2.35
N GLU A 186 5.50 -19.44 -1.18
CA GLU A 186 6.72 -20.18 -0.85
C GLU A 186 6.47 -21.69 -0.84
N THR A 187 5.35 -22.12 -0.27
CA THR A 187 4.94 -23.53 -0.26
C THR A 187 4.59 -24.05 -1.66
N THR A 188 3.95 -23.25 -2.51
CA THR A 188 3.68 -23.60 -3.92
C THR A 188 4.98 -23.78 -4.70
N LYS A 189 6.01 -22.98 -4.40
CA LYS A 189 7.37 -23.19 -4.94
C LYS A 189 7.98 -24.52 -4.46
N LEU A 190 7.73 -24.95 -3.23
CA LEU A 190 8.15 -26.27 -2.75
C LEU A 190 7.38 -27.40 -3.44
N LEU A 191 6.07 -27.23 -3.65
CA LEU A 191 5.25 -28.15 -4.42
C LEU A 191 5.77 -28.30 -5.85
N ALA A 192 6.06 -27.19 -6.56
CA ALA A 192 6.63 -27.19 -7.90
C ALA A 192 7.95 -27.98 -7.99
N ARG A 193 8.82 -27.84 -6.96
CA ARG A 193 10.05 -28.62 -6.86
C ARG A 193 9.80 -30.11 -6.63
N LEU A 194 8.76 -30.45 -5.87
CA LEU A 194 8.40 -31.85 -5.57
C LEU A 194 7.83 -32.56 -6.79
N VAL A 195 6.92 -31.92 -7.53
CA VAL A 195 6.23 -32.55 -8.67
C VAL A 195 7.05 -32.53 -9.97
N GLY A 196 8.04 -31.64 -10.07
CA GLY A 196 8.88 -31.49 -11.25
C GLY A 196 8.25 -30.64 -12.36
N SER A 197 9.06 -30.23 -13.33
CA SER A 197 8.71 -29.16 -14.29
C SER A 197 7.52 -29.48 -15.20
N SER A 198 7.31 -30.74 -15.57
CA SER A 198 6.18 -31.14 -16.44
C SER A 198 4.84 -31.05 -15.71
N LEU A 199 4.77 -31.58 -14.48
CA LEU A 199 3.57 -31.52 -13.64
C LEU A 199 3.31 -30.11 -13.13
N GLU A 200 4.37 -29.36 -12.83
CA GLU A 200 4.26 -27.94 -12.50
C GLU A 200 3.57 -27.17 -13.64
N GLU A 201 4.01 -27.36 -14.88
CA GLU A 201 3.40 -26.67 -16.02
C GLU A 201 1.92 -27.02 -16.18
N GLN A 202 1.56 -28.30 -16.04
CA GLN A 202 0.16 -28.73 -16.12
C GLN A 202 -0.69 -28.18 -14.97
N TRP A 203 -0.15 -28.23 -13.75
CA TRP A 203 -0.78 -27.65 -12.57
C TRP A 203 -1.07 -26.16 -12.78
N MET A 204 -0.07 -25.40 -13.26
CA MET A 204 -0.23 -23.97 -13.50
C MET A 204 -1.17 -23.68 -14.67
N ARG A 205 -1.23 -24.54 -15.69
CA ARG A 205 -2.23 -24.45 -16.78
C ARG A 205 -3.65 -24.67 -16.26
N SER A 206 -3.88 -25.65 -15.38
CA SER A 206 -5.20 -25.85 -14.73
C SER A 206 -5.65 -24.61 -13.96
N VAL A 207 -4.75 -24.08 -13.12
CA VAL A 207 -5.02 -22.88 -12.32
C VAL A 207 -5.28 -21.66 -13.20
N ASN A 208 -4.45 -21.43 -14.22
CA ASN A 208 -4.61 -20.30 -15.12
C ASN A 208 -5.88 -20.38 -15.97
N LEU A 209 -6.28 -21.58 -16.41
CA LEU A 209 -7.53 -21.77 -17.14
C LEU A 209 -8.73 -21.45 -16.24
N ALA A 210 -8.71 -21.90 -14.98
CA ALA A 210 -9.77 -21.59 -14.03
C ALA A 210 -9.87 -20.08 -13.75
N ILE A 211 -8.73 -19.42 -13.52
CA ILE A 211 -8.70 -17.95 -13.36
C ILE A 211 -9.22 -17.26 -14.63
N THR A 212 -8.85 -17.75 -15.82
CA THR A 212 -9.34 -17.21 -17.10
C THR A 212 -10.86 -17.29 -17.17
N ASN A 213 -11.42 -18.47 -16.92
CA ASN A 213 -12.87 -18.70 -16.97
C ASN A 213 -13.61 -17.86 -15.94
N TRP A 214 -13.04 -17.74 -14.73
CA TRP A 214 -13.60 -16.87 -13.70
C TRP A 214 -13.59 -15.38 -14.12
N ILE A 215 -12.51 -14.90 -14.74
CA ILE A 215 -12.45 -13.51 -15.26
C ILE A 215 -13.48 -13.30 -16.36
N VAL A 216 -13.62 -14.24 -17.31
CA VAL A 216 -14.61 -14.15 -18.39
C VAL A 216 -16.02 -14.08 -17.84
N GLU A 217 -16.37 -14.93 -16.87
CA GLU A 217 -17.67 -14.93 -16.19
C GLU A 217 -17.94 -13.58 -15.52
N LEU A 218 -16.97 -13.05 -14.77
CA LEU A 218 -17.09 -11.73 -14.13
C LEU A 218 -17.24 -10.59 -15.16
N GLN A 219 -16.50 -10.62 -16.27
CA GLN A 219 -16.59 -9.62 -17.33
C GLN A 219 -17.98 -9.64 -17.99
N ALA A 220 -18.57 -10.83 -18.21
CA ALA A 220 -19.90 -10.98 -18.77
C ALA A 220 -20.99 -10.44 -17.82
N MET A 221 -20.81 -10.57 -16.50
CA MET A 221 -21.76 -10.02 -15.52
C MET A 221 -21.66 -8.50 -15.35
N LEU A 222 -20.47 -7.92 -15.52
CA LEU A 222 -20.18 -6.52 -15.19
C LEU A 222 -20.01 -5.59 -16.41
N ASN A 223 -20.12 -6.10 -17.65
CA ASN A 223 -19.99 -5.35 -18.91
C ASN A 223 -18.70 -4.51 -19.03
N HIS A 224 -17.63 -4.87 -18.31
CA HIS A 224 -16.37 -4.13 -18.30
C HIS A 224 -15.16 -5.05 -18.14
N SER A 225 -13.99 -4.58 -18.59
CA SER A 225 -12.70 -5.24 -18.33
C SER A 225 -12.37 -5.16 -16.84
N ILE A 226 -12.22 -6.32 -16.21
CA ILE A 226 -11.93 -6.47 -14.78
C ILE A 226 -10.44 -6.75 -14.61
N LYS A 227 -9.79 -6.03 -13.69
CA LYS A 227 -8.42 -6.36 -13.24
C LYS A 227 -8.39 -7.70 -12.54
N THR A 228 -7.26 -8.39 -12.66
CA THR A 228 -7.06 -9.76 -12.18
C THR A 228 -7.65 -9.98 -10.78
N PRO A 229 -8.58 -10.93 -10.59
CA PRO A 229 -9.18 -11.15 -9.29
C PRO A 229 -8.15 -11.70 -8.30
N SER A 230 -7.07 -12.34 -8.76
CA SER A 230 -5.96 -12.86 -7.96
C SER A 230 -4.60 -12.30 -8.42
N PRO A 231 -3.60 -12.22 -7.53
CA PRO A 231 -2.25 -11.88 -7.92
C PRO A 231 -1.58 -13.03 -8.69
N LEU A 232 -0.82 -12.67 -9.72
CA LEU A 232 -0.14 -13.61 -10.61
C LEU A 232 0.94 -14.42 -9.87
N PHE A 233 1.13 -15.68 -10.25
CA PHE A 233 2.14 -16.56 -9.64
C PHE A 233 3.46 -16.48 -10.41
N SER A 234 4.52 -16.13 -9.69
CA SER A 234 5.89 -16.14 -10.18
C SER A 234 6.82 -16.55 -9.07
N TYR A 235 7.87 -17.30 -9.38
CA TYR A 235 8.92 -17.59 -8.41
C TYR A 235 10.30 -17.64 -9.05
N GLY A 236 11.31 -17.33 -8.25
CA GLY A 236 12.73 -17.44 -8.59
C GLY A 236 13.39 -18.61 -7.86
N VAL A 237 14.29 -19.30 -8.53
CA VAL A 237 15.21 -20.30 -7.97
C VAL A 237 16.63 -19.87 -8.26
N SER A 238 17.47 -19.87 -7.23
CA SER A 238 18.91 -19.72 -7.34
C SER A 238 19.53 -21.07 -6.97
N ASN A 239 20.28 -21.66 -7.91
CA ASN A 239 21.11 -22.84 -7.72
C ASN A 239 22.56 -22.45 -8.08
N VAL A 240 23.54 -23.31 -7.77
CA VAL A 240 24.96 -23.04 -8.04
C VAL A 240 25.16 -22.69 -9.53
N GLY A 241 25.47 -21.41 -9.80
CA GLY A 241 25.73 -20.89 -11.13
C GLY A 241 24.51 -20.56 -12.00
N LEU A 242 23.26 -20.72 -11.52
CA LEU A 242 22.06 -20.46 -12.33
C LEU A 242 20.93 -19.81 -11.52
N TRP A 243 20.38 -18.73 -12.07
CA TRP A 243 19.16 -18.10 -11.61
C TRP A 243 18.05 -18.37 -12.63
N LYS A 244 16.97 -19.02 -12.21
CA LYS A 244 15.79 -19.29 -13.04
C LYS A 244 14.59 -18.57 -12.45
N VAL A 245 13.91 -17.75 -13.25
CA VAL A 245 12.62 -17.14 -12.90
C VAL A 245 11.56 -17.77 -13.78
N GLN A 246 10.46 -18.21 -13.17
CA GLN A 246 9.34 -18.84 -13.85
C GLN A 246 8.07 -18.04 -13.57
N LEU A 247 7.31 -17.74 -14.62
CA LEU A 247 6.13 -16.87 -14.57
C LEU A 247 4.94 -17.53 -15.27
N TYR A 248 3.80 -17.50 -14.60
CA TYR A 248 2.55 -18.03 -15.10
C TYR A 248 1.47 -16.96 -14.95
N CYS A 249 0.91 -16.53 -16.08
CA CYS A 249 -0.11 -15.49 -16.12
C CYS A 249 -1.14 -15.80 -17.22
N PRO A 250 -2.44 -15.82 -16.89
CA PRO A 250 -3.49 -15.78 -17.90
C PRO A 250 -3.38 -14.51 -18.74
N VAL A 251 -3.43 -14.60 -20.07
CA VAL A 251 -3.33 -13.41 -20.95
C VAL A 251 -4.46 -12.42 -20.68
N ILE A 252 -5.67 -12.89 -20.36
CA ILE A 252 -6.81 -12.04 -19.99
C ILE A 252 -6.58 -11.22 -18.71
N ALA A 253 -5.59 -11.64 -17.91
CA ALA A 253 -5.19 -10.99 -16.67
C ALA A 253 -4.07 -9.95 -16.91
N MET A 254 -3.51 -9.86 -18.12
CA MET A 254 -2.50 -8.86 -18.45
C MET A 254 -3.16 -7.50 -18.73
N ASP A 255 -2.51 -6.42 -18.30
CA ASP A 255 -2.95 -5.06 -18.64
C ASP A 255 -2.83 -4.85 -20.16
N VAL A 256 -3.89 -4.34 -20.78
CA VAL A 256 -3.88 -4.02 -22.22
C VAL A 256 -3.13 -2.70 -22.43
N GLU A 257 -1.86 -2.77 -22.85
CA GLU A 257 -1.04 -1.58 -23.12
C GLU A 257 -1.46 -0.83 -24.40
N LYS A 258 -2.00 -1.53 -25.39
CA LYS A 258 -2.49 -0.95 -26.66
C LYS A 258 -3.81 -1.59 -27.07
N SER A 259 -4.91 -0.87 -26.91
CA SER A 259 -6.21 -1.18 -27.51
C SER A 259 -6.55 -0.16 -28.59
N THR A 260 -7.40 -0.52 -29.56
CA THR A 260 -8.07 0.45 -30.45
C THR A 260 -8.86 1.42 -29.57
N ASN A 261 -8.25 2.57 -29.30
CA ASN A 261 -8.77 3.49 -28.30
C ASN A 261 -10.01 4.21 -28.84
N PRO A 262 -11.09 4.34 -28.04
CA PRO A 262 -12.16 5.26 -28.37
C PRO A 262 -11.63 6.70 -28.46
N PRO A 263 -12.31 7.58 -29.20
CA PRO A 263 -11.89 8.96 -29.40
C PRO A 263 -11.64 9.68 -28.05
N PRO A 264 -10.69 10.63 -28.00
CA PRO A 264 -10.30 11.32 -26.77
C PRO A 264 -11.48 11.96 -26.03
N ASP A 265 -12.47 12.48 -26.75
CA ASP A 265 -13.63 13.17 -26.16
C ASP A 265 -14.51 12.25 -25.31
N GLU A 266 -14.74 11.02 -25.78
CA GLU A 266 -15.50 10.00 -25.06
C GLU A 266 -14.78 9.60 -23.75
N ARG A 267 -13.45 9.53 -23.78
CA ARG A 267 -12.65 9.20 -22.59
C ARG A 267 -12.74 10.29 -21.53
N ILE A 268 -12.63 11.55 -21.95
CA ILE A 268 -12.72 12.71 -21.05
C ILE A 268 -14.10 12.76 -20.38
N PHE A 269 -15.17 12.53 -21.16
CA PHE A 269 -16.52 12.43 -20.64
C PHE A 269 -16.63 11.31 -19.59
N ASN A 270 -16.14 10.12 -19.88
CA ASN A 270 -16.19 8.98 -18.97
C ASN A 270 -15.45 9.23 -17.65
N VAL A 271 -14.25 9.83 -17.67
CA VAL A 271 -13.53 10.15 -16.43
C VAL A 271 -14.25 11.23 -15.62
N SER A 272 -14.83 12.24 -16.30
CA SER A 272 -15.62 13.28 -15.64
C SER A 272 -16.86 12.69 -14.98
N PHE A 273 -17.57 11.81 -15.69
CA PHE A 273 -18.75 11.09 -15.19
C PHE A 273 -18.39 10.15 -14.02
N LEU A 274 -17.30 9.39 -14.12
CA LEU A 274 -16.83 8.51 -13.03
C LEU A 274 -16.45 9.32 -11.78
N THR A 275 -15.81 10.47 -11.96
CA THR A 275 -15.45 11.35 -10.84
C THR A 275 -16.69 11.92 -10.17
N LEU A 276 -17.68 12.37 -10.94
CA LEU A 276 -18.97 12.81 -10.40
C LEU A 276 -19.68 11.68 -9.66
N THR A 277 -19.72 10.49 -10.25
CA THR A 277 -20.34 9.30 -9.63
C THR A 277 -19.63 8.94 -8.32
N PHE A 278 -18.30 9.04 -8.27
CA PHE A 278 -17.53 8.85 -7.05
C PHE A 278 -17.90 9.86 -5.96
N LEU A 279 -18.05 11.14 -6.31
CA LEU A 279 -18.52 12.17 -5.37
C LEU A 279 -19.93 11.89 -4.86
N ILE A 280 -20.87 11.58 -5.76
CA ILE A 280 -22.25 11.23 -5.40
C ILE A 280 -22.27 10.00 -4.48
N CYS A 281 -21.45 8.99 -4.76
CA CYS A 281 -21.36 7.82 -3.89
C CYS A 281 -20.86 8.17 -2.48
N ILE A 282 -19.91 9.10 -2.32
CA ILE A 282 -19.44 9.52 -1.00
C ILE A 282 -20.53 10.26 -0.23
N TYR A 283 -21.23 11.20 -0.87
CA TYR A 283 -22.14 12.10 -0.18
C TYR A 283 -23.59 11.61 -0.07
N GLU A 284 -24.08 10.90 -1.09
CA GLU A 284 -25.52 10.61 -1.24
C GLU A 284 -25.86 9.12 -1.15
N ALA A 285 -24.91 8.22 -1.43
CA ALA A 285 -25.23 6.78 -1.43
C ALA A 285 -25.44 6.23 -0.01
N PRO A 286 -26.42 5.31 0.18
CA PRO A 286 -26.60 4.56 1.42
C PRO A 286 -25.33 3.78 1.85
N ALA A 287 -25.08 3.64 3.15
CA ALA A 287 -23.82 3.10 3.69
C ALA A 287 -23.50 1.66 3.24
N ASP A 288 -24.54 0.83 3.07
CA ASP A 288 -24.49 -0.55 2.58
C ASP A 288 -24.01 -0.62 1.11
N LEU A 289 -24.49 0.28 0.24
CA LEU A 289 -24.07 0.36 -1.16
C LEU A 289 -22.74 1.11 -1.34
N ARG A 290 -22.46 2.06 -0.46
CA ARG A 290 -21.33 3.00 -0.56
C ARG A 290 -20.00 2.26 -0.58
N SER A 291 -19.77 1.33 0.35
CA SER A 291 -18.48 0.63 0.48
C SER A 291 -18.09 -0.15 -0.77
N VAL A 292 -19.04 -0.93 -1.33
CA VAL A 292 -18.84 -1.73 -2.55
C VAL A 292 -18.66 -0.82 -3.76
N SER A 293 -19.51 0.19 -3.91
CA SER A 293 -19.48 1.12 -5.05
C SER A 293 -18.19 1.94 -5.08
N LEU A 294 -17.75 2.47 -3.92
CA LEU A 294 -16.51 3.23 -3.83
C LEU A 294 -15.29 2.37 -4.13
N ASN A 295 -15.28 1.09 -3.75
CA ASN A 295 -14.18 0.21 -4.08
C ASN A 295 -14.08 -0.03 -5.60
N VAL A 296 -15.23 -0.19 -6.29
CA VAL A 296 -15.28 -0.31 -7.75
C VAL A 296 -14.82 0.98 -8.42
N LEU A 297 -15.39 2.12 -8.04
CA LEU A 297 -15.08 3.43 -8.64
C LEU A 297 -13.63 3.83 -8.40
N LYS A 298 -13.10 3.60 -7.20
CA LYS A 298 -11.67 3.77 -6.88
C LYS A 298 -10.80 3.01 -7.87
N ASN A 299 -11.09 1.73 -8.10
CA ASN A 299 -10.26 0.89 -8.98
C ASN A 299 -10.31 1.37 -10.44
N GLN A 300 -11.46 1.87 -10.90
CA GLN A 300 -11.62 2.47 -12.23
C GLN A 300 -10.86 3.80 -12.35
N LEU A 301 -10.96 4.70 -11.36
CA LEU A 301 -10.23 5.97 -11.35
C LEU A 301 -8.71 5.78 -11.22
N ALA A 302 -8.27 4.74 -10.51
CA ALA A 302 -6.86 4.43 -10.30
C ALA A 302 -6.18 3.69 -11.47
N CYS A 303 -6.93 3.26 -12.50
CA CYS A 303 -6.32 2.53 -13.61
C CYS A 303 -5.42 3.44 -14.48
N PRO A 304 -4.33 2.91 -15.08
CA PRO A 304 -3.39 3.72 -15.87
C PRO A 304 -4.08 4.55 -16.96
N ARG A 305 -5.02 3.93 -17.68
CA ARG A 305 -5.80 4.59 -18.73
C ARG A 305 -6.64 5.77 -18.20
N SER A 306 -7.24 5.62 -17.03
CA SER A 306 -7.98 6.70 -16.38
C SER A 306 -7.02 7.82 -15.97
N ARG A 307 -5.86 7.51 -15.38
CA ARG A 307 -4.83 8.51 -15.05
C ARG A 307 -4.37 9.32 -16.26
N ASP A 308 -4.10 8.66 -17.39
CA ASP A 308 -3.72 9.33 -18.64
C ASP A 308 -4.83 10.24 -19.17
N THR A 309 -6.08 9.81 -19.02
CA THR A 309 -7.25 10.59 -19.44
C THR A 309 -7.50 11.76 -18.48
N THR A 310 -7.29 11.60 -17.18
CA THR A 310 -7.34 12.70 -16.20
C THR A 310 -6.27 13.74 -16.47
N LYS A 311 -5.07 13.32 -16.89
CA LYS A 311 -4.01 14.23 -17.36
C LYS A 311 -4.44 15.01 -18.60
N LEU A 312 -5.16 14.39 -19.54
CA LEU A 312 -5.73 15.07 -20.70
C LEU A 312 -6.82 16.06 -20.28
N LEU A 313 -7.72 15.66 -19.39
CA LEU A 313 -8.76 16.52 -18.82
C LEU A 313 -8.14 17.75 -18.15
N ALA A 314 -7.14 17.56 -17.28
CA ALA A 314 -6.43 18.64 -16.59
C ALA A 314 -5.84 19.67 -17.57
N ARG A 315 -5.24 19.21 -18.67
CA ARG A 315 -4.72 20.08 -19.73
C ARG A 315 -5.81 20.87 -20.44
N LEU A 316 -7.00 20.30 -20.62
CA LEU A 316 -8.12 20.93 -21.31
C LEU A 316 -8.83 21.97 -20.45
N VAL A 317 -9.07 21.68 -19.17
CA VAL A 317 -9.79 22.58 -18.26
C VAL A 317 -8.92 23.75 -17.78
N GLY A 318 -7.60 23.59 -17.82
CA GLY A 318 -6.64 24.59 -17.36
C GLY A 318 -6.41 24.57 -15.84
N SER A 319 -5.37 25.27 -15.38
CA SER A 319 -4.87 25.13 -14.00
C SER A 319 -5.88 25.55 -12.93
N SER A 320 -6.68 26.59 -13.17
CA SER A 320 -7.64 27.08 -12.18
C SER A 320 -8.80 26.09 -11.94
N LEU A 321 -9.36 25.52 -13.01
CA LEU A 321 -10.39 24.50 -12.90
C LEU A 321 -9.81 23.18 -12.40
N GLU A 322 -8.59 22.82 -12.82
CA GLU A 322 -7.88 21.64 -12.31
C GLU A 322 -7.73 21.72 -10.78
N GLU A 323 -7.24 22.86 -10.25
CA GLU A 323 -7.13 23.06 -8.81
C GLU A 323 -8.49 22.89 -8.13
N GLN A 324 -9.53 23.58 -8.60
CA GLN A 324 -10.88 23.50 -8.03
C GLN A 324 -11.44 22.07 -8.04
N TRP A 325 -11.30 21.38 -9.17
CA TRP A 325 -11.69 19.98 -9.33
C TRP A 325 -10.98 19.09 -8.31
N MET A 326 -9.66 19.24 -8.17
CA MET A 326 -8.87 18.47 -7.22
C MET A 326 -9.22 18.81 -5.77
N ARG A 327 -9.52 20.08 -5.44
CA ARG A 327 -10.02 20.45 -4.09
C ARG A 327 -11.32 19.73 -3.77
N SER A 328 -12.27 19.68 -4.71
CA SER A 328 -13.55 19.00 -4.53
C SER A 328 -13.39 17.49 -4.32
N VAL A 329 -12.56 16.85 -5.15
CA VAL A 329 -12.26 15.41 -5.01
C VAL A 329 -11.56 15.11 -3.70
N ASN A 330 -10.55 15.91 -3.32
CA ASN A 330 -9.79 15.70 -2.10
C ASN A 330 -10.59 16.00 -0.83
N LEU A 331 -11.55 16.93 -0.87
CA LEU A 331 -12.51 17.13 0.21
C LEU A 331 -13.40 15.90 0.41
N ALA A 332 -13.90 15.31 -0.68
CA ALA A 332 -14.71 14.09 -0.60
C ALA A 332 -13.89 12.91 -0.05
N ILE A 333 -12.66 12.73 -0.53
CA ILE A 333 -11.74 11.70 -0.01
C ILE A 333 -11.44 11.95 1.48
N THR A 334 -11.25 13.20 1.89
CA THR A 334 -11.03 13.55 3.31
C THR A 334 -12.22 13.13 4.16
N ASN A 335 -13.44 13.47 3.74
CA ASN A 335 -14.65 13.09 4.44
C ASN A 335 -14.81 11.57 4.52
N TRP A 336 -14.53 10.87 3.42
CA TRP A 336 -14.60 9.41 3.38
C TRP A 336 -13.60 8.75 4.33
N ILE A 337 -12.35 9.24 4.38
CA ILE A 337 -11.34 8.71 5.32
C ILE A 337 -11.74 8.97 6.77
N VAL A 338 -12.25 10.17 7.09
CA VAL A 338 -12.74 10.50 8.45
C VAL A 338 -13.86 9.55 8.87
N GLU A 339 -14.84 9.30 7.99
CA GLU A 339 -15.93 8.37 8.26
C GLU A 339 -15.42 6.94 8.50
N LEU A 340 -14.52 6.44 7.64
CA LEU A 340 -13.94 5.11 7.78
C LEU A 340 -13.13 4.96 9.09
N GLN A 341 -12.38 5.99 9.49
CA GLN A 341 -11.63 5.99 10.75
C GLN A 341 -12.55 5.94 11.97
N ALA A 342 -13.71 6.61 11.92
CA ALA A 342 -14.72 6.55 12.97
C ALA A 342 -15.36 5.15 13.09
N MET A 343 -15.48 4.41 11.98
CA MET A 343 -16.04 3.06 11.97
C MET A 343 -15.06 1.97 12.42
N LEU A 344 -13.78 2.07 12.03
CA LEU A 344 -12.80 0.97 12.20
C LEU A 344 -11.85 1.11 13.40
N ASN A 345 -11.88 2.22 14.16
CA ASN A 345 -11.00 2.48 15.32
C ASN A 345 -9.48 2.27 15.08
N HIS A 346 -9.04 2.25 13.81
CA HIS A 346 -7.66 2.00 13.43
C HIS A 346 -7.22 2.90 12.26
N SER A 347 -5.91 3.17 12.20
CA SER A 347 -5.26 3.90 11.11
C SER A 347 -5.37 3.14 9.78
N ILE A 348 -6.24 3.60 8.89
CA ILE A 348 -6.42 3.03 7.55
C ILE A 348 -5.31 3.56 6.62
N LYS A 349 -4.61 2.65 5.93
CA LYS A 349 -3.76 3.02 4.78
C LYS A 349 -4.66 3.53 3.66
N THR A 350 -4.24 4.60 3.00
CA THR A 350 -5.06 5.38 2.07
C THR A 350 -5.95 4.52 1.17
N PRO A 351 -7.24 4.85 1.06
CA PRO A 351 -8.13 4.14 0.19
C PRO A 351 -7.90 4.46 -1.28
N SER A 352 -6.93 5.27 -1.71
CA SER A 352 -6.61 5.48 -3.13
C SER A 352 -5.14 5.84 -3.37
N PRO A 353 -4.57 5.50 -4.53
CA PRO A 353 -3.29 6.08 -4.93
C PRO A 353 -3.44 7.59 -5.12
N LEU A 354 -2.40 8.32 -4.75
CA LEU A 354 -2.36 9.78 -4.75
C LEU A 354 -2.28 10.30 -6.18
N PHE A 355 -2.99 11.40 -6.48
CA PHE A 355 -3.03 11.93 -7.83
C PHE A 355 -1.78 12.78 -8.09
N SER A 356 -0.96 12.29 -9.00
CA SER A 356 0.18 12.99 -9.59
C SER A 356 0.22 12.69 -11.08
N TYR A 357 0.77 13.64 -11.85
CA TYR A 357 1.08 13.42 -13.26
C TYR A 357 2.30 14.25 -13.70
N GLY A 358 3.16 13.65 -14.52
CA GLY A 358 4.26 14.32 -15.20
C GLY A 358 3.92 14.79 -16.62
N VAL A 359 4.42 15.95 -17.03
CA VAL A 359 4.33 16.49 -18.39
C VAL A 359 5.74 16.78 -18.89
N SER A 360 6.03 16.28 -20.08
CA SER A 360 7.28 16.55 -20.79
C SER A 360 7.00 17.42 -22.00
N ASN A 361 7.55 18.62 -21.99
CA ASN A 361 7.59 19.55 -23.11
C ASN A 361 9.04 19.80 -23.51
N VAL A 362 9.28 20.48 -24.63
CA VAL A 362 10.64 20.81 -25.08
C VAL A 362 11.33 21.70 -24.04
N GLY A 363 12.43 21.20 -23.47
CA GLY A 363 13.24 21.89 -22.47
C GLY A 363 12.64 21.96 -21.05
N LEU A 364 11.44 21.40 -20.82
CA LEU A 364 10.76 21.48 -19.53
C LEU A 364 10.09 20.16 -19.16
N TRP A 365 10.36 19.71 -17.94
CA TRP A 365 9.57 18.70 -17.25
C TRP A 365 8.78 19.35 -16.12
N LYS A 366 7.48 19.03 -16.03
CA LYS A 366 6.58 19.53 -15.00
C LYS A 366 5.83 18.38 -14.36
N VAL A 367 5.91 18.22 -13.05
CA VAL A 367 5.09 17.29 -12.28
C VAL A 367 4.10 18.10 -11.43
N GLN A 368 2.83 17.72 -11.48
CA GLN A 368 1.78 18.27 -10.60
C GLN A 368 1.24 17.16 -9.71
N LEU A 369 0.97 17.49 -8.44
CA LEU A 369 0.45 16.55 -7.46
C LEU A 369 -0.54 17.21 -6.51
N TYR A 370 -1.52 16.44 -6.07
CA TYR A 370 -2.54 16.87 -5.11
C TYR A 370 -2.79 15.74 -4.11
N CYS A 371 -2.73 16.05 -2.83
CA CYS A 371 -2.85 15.04 -1.77
C CYS A 371 -3.62 15.59 -0.57
N PRO A 372 -4.75 14.99 -0.15
CA PRO A 372 -5.33 15.27 1.16
C PRO A 372 -4.32 14.95 2.27
N VAL A 373 -4.14 15.84 3.24
CA VAL A 373 -3.13 15.64 4.30
C VAL A 373 -3.47 14.43 5.17
N ILE A 374 -4.76 14.16 5.40
CA ILE A 374 -5.23 12.96 6.12
C ILE A 374 -4.82 11.64 5.43
N ALA A 375 -4.58 11.68 4.11
CA ALA A 375 -4.12 10.54 3.33
C ALA A 375 -2.59 10.38 3.34
N MET A 376 -1.82 11.24 4.00
CA MET A 376 -0.37 11.07 4.09
C MET A 376 -0.01 10.10 5.22
N ASP A 377 1.07 9.33 5.02
CA ASP A 377 1.57 8.39 6.04
C ASP A 377 2.09 9.16 7.26
N VAL A 378 1.63 8.80 8.46
CA VAL A 378 2.15 9.40 9.70
C VAL A 378 3.49 8.75 10.05
N GLU A 379 4.58 9.50 9.96
CA GLU A 379 5.92 9.00 10.33
C GLU A 379 6.24 9.24 11.80
N LYS A 380 5.83 10.39 12.34
CA LYS A 380 6.10 10.78 13.73
C LYS A 380 4.87 11.49 14.29
N SER A 381 4.50 11.13 15.51
CA SER A 381 3.50 11.87 16.28
C SER A 381 3.86 11.86 17.77
N THR A 382 3.29 12.79 18.51
CA THR A 382 3.41 12.84 19.98
C THR A 382 2.14 12.31 20.64
N ASN A 383 2.32 11.67 21.80
CA ASN A 383 1.22 11.34 22.70
C ASN A 383 1.06 12.44 23.77
N PRO A 384 -0.17 12.75 24.22
CA PRO A 384 -1.45 12.19 23.76
C PRO A 384 -1.88 12.70 22.37
N PRO A 385 -2.84 12.03 21.69
CA PRO A 385 -3.40 12.49 20.43
C PRO A 385 -4.01 13.90 20.57
N PRO A 386 -4.17 14.64 19.45
CA PRO A 386 -4.74 15.98 19.50
C PRO A 386 -6.22 15.89 19.88
N ASP A 387 -6.76 16.96 20.47
CA ASP A 387 -8.19 17.08 20.67
C ASP A 387 -8.95 17.13 19.32
N GLU A 388 -10.26 16.89 19.37
CA GLU A 388 -11.11 16.79 18.17
C GLU A 388 -11.07 18.06 17.30
N ARG A 389 -10.98 19.25 17.92
CA ARG A 389 -10.95 20.53 17.22
C ARG A 389 -9.65 20.71 16.44
N LEU A 390 -8.52 20.40 17.07
CA LEU A 390 -7.23 20.41 16.40
C LEU A 390 -7.18 19.34 15.32
N TRP A 391 -7.68 18.14 15.60
CA TRP A 391 -7.73 17.04 14.64
C TRP A 391 -8.53 17.39 13.38
N PHE A 392 -9.71 18.00 13.56
CA PHE A 392 -10.49 18.56 12.46
C PHE A 392 -9.70 19.59 11.66
N SER A 393 -8.99 20.50 12.33
CA SER A 393 -8.22 21.54 11.64
C SER A 393 -7.11 20.95 10.80
N LEU A 394 -6.39 19.96 11.31
CA LEU A 394 -5.25 19.34 10.63
C LEU A 394 -5.67 18.45 9.45
N ASN A 395 -6.81 17.76 9.55
CA ASN A 395 -7.26 16.84 8.51
C ASN A 395 -7.80 17.51 7.25
N TYR A 396 -8.46 18.67 7.39
CA TYR A 396 -9.16 19.35 6.28
C TYR A 396 -8.25 20.30 5.49
N HIS A 397 -7.05 19.81 5.18
CA HIS A 397 -6.08 20.45 4.32
C HIS A 397 -5.65 19.50 3.19
N GLN A 398 -5.18 20.06 2.09
CA GLN A 398 -4.49 19.34 1.03
C GLN A 398 -3.15 19.99 0.72
N LEU A 399 -2.21 19.16 0.29
CA LEU A 399 -0.98 19.56 -0.35
C LEU A 399 -1.21 19.73 -1.85
N GLU A 400 -0.81 20.87 -2.38
CA GLU A 400 -0.72 21.16 -3.82
C GLU A 400 0.75 21.35 -4.17
N GLY A 401 1.28 20.46 -5.02
CA GLY A 401 2.68 20.45 -5.40
C GLY A 401 2.88 20.65 -6.90
N VAL A 402 3.84 21.50 -7.25
CA VAL A 402 4.31 21.71 -8.62
C VAL A 402 5.83 21.63 -8.63
N ILE A 403 6.38 20.74 -9.45
CA ILE A 403 7.83 20.56 -9.61
C ILE A 403 8.15 20.79 -11.08
N GLN A 404 8.92 21.82 -11.37
CA GLN A 404 9.37 22.20 -12.70
C GLN A 404 10.88 22.06 -12.77
N LEU A 405 11.34 21.28 -13.74
CA LEU A 405 12.74 21.04 -14.04
C LEU A 405 12.99 21.44 -15.48
N ASN A 406 13.95 22.33 -15.70
CA ASN A 406 14.42 22.63 -17.04
C ASN A 406 15.44 21.57 -17.44
N TYR A 407 15.46 21.19 -18.72
CA TYR A 407 16.49 20.33 -19.24
C TYR A 407 17.10 20.88 -20.53
N LYS A 408 18.38 20.58 -20.74
CA LYS A 408 19.13 20.96 -21.92
C LYS A 408 19.92 19.76 -22.43
N VAL A 409 19.78 19.47 -23.71
CA VAL A 409 20.52 18.42 -24.42
C VAL A 409 21.63 19.07 -25.23
N ILE A 410 22.88 18.62 -25.07
CA ILE A 410 24.03 19.06 -25.86
C ILE A 410 24.68 17.83 -26.49
N VAL A 411 24.60 17.74 -27.82
CA VAL A 411 25.23 16.66 -28.57
C VAL A 411 26.73 16.95 -28.73
N ARG A 412 27.58 16.04 -28.25
CA ARG A 412 29.04 16.07 -28.47
C ARG A 412 29.46 14.93 -29.39
N GLU A 413 30.71 14.98 -29.87
CA GLU A 413 31.24 13.96 -30.79
C GLU A 413 31.11 12.53 -30.27
N LYS A 414 31.37 12.30 -28.97
CA LYS A 414 31.42 10.94 -28.37
C LYS A 414 30.21 10.58 -27.50
N TRP A 415 29.48 11.57 -26.99
CA TRP A 415 28.35 11.37 -26.07
C TRP A 415 27.36 12.52 -26.17
N VAL A 416 26.21 12.40 -25.52
CA VAL A 416 25.21 13.46 -25.39
C VAL A 416 25.16 13.89 -23.92
N ASP A 417 25.34 15.17 -23.63
CA ASP A 417 25.13 15.72 -22.29
C ASP A 417 23.65 16.06 -22.12
N VAL A 418 23.02 15.47 -21.10
CA VAL A 418 21.68 15.84 -20.64
C VAL A 418 21.85 16.56 -19.31
N MET A 419 21.57 17.87 -19.28
CA MET A 419 21.64 18.68 -18.08
C MET A 419 20.23 19.01 -17.60
N VAL A 420 19.96 18.82 -16.32
CA VAL A 420 18.68 19.13 -15.69
C VAL A 420 18.93 20.08 -14.52
N ASN A 421 18.16 21.15 -14.43
CA ASN A 421 18.18 22.08 -13.31
C ASN A 421 16.78 22.34 -12.78
N VAL A 422 16.71 22.70 -11.50
CA VAL A 422 15.46 23.06 -10.83
C VAL A 422 15.02 24.45 -11.30
N ASP A 423 13.86 24.53 -11.94
CA ASP A 423 13.25 25.79 -12.36
C ASP A 423 12.41 26.39 -11.24
N ASN A 424 11.43 25.60 -10.78
CA ASN A 424 10.49 26.00 -9.75
C ASN A 424 9.95 24.76 -9.02
N ILE A 425 10.10 24.71 -7.70
CA ILE A 425 9.39 23.76 -6.85
C ILE A 425 8.48 24.55 -5.93
N ARG A 426 7.18 24.28 -6.00
CA ARG A 426 6.16 24.89 -5.17
C ARG A 426 5.41 23.81 -4.41
N CYS A 427 5.23 24.01 -3.11
CA CYS A 427 4.40 23.15 -2.26
C CYS A 427 3.55 24.02 -1.35
N ASP A 428 2.25 24.04 -1.58
CA ASP A 428 1.28 24.80 -0.79
C ASP A 428 0.36 23.90 0.01
N ILE A 429 -0.01 24.36 1.21
CA ILE A 429 -1.00 23.71 2.07
C ILE A 429 -2.28 24.52 2.03
N ILE A 430 -3.28 23.98 1.34
CA ILE A 430 -4.55 24.64 1.08
C ILE A 430 -5.64 24.01 1.93
N ARG A 431 -6.44 24.86 2.58
CA ARG A 431 -7.60 24.46 3.36
C ARG A 431 -8.74 24.03 2.42
N LEU A 432 -9.40 22.92 2.74
CA LEU A 432 -10.49 22.36 1.94
C LEU A 432 -11.89 22.88 2.32
N VAL A 433 -12.05 23.43 3.53
CA VAL A 433 -13.33 23.93 4.07
C VAL A 433 -13.32 25.44 4.29
N THR A 434 -14.48 26.02 4.57
CA THR A 434 -14.64 27.46 4.80
C THR A 434 -14.04 27.93 6.13
N GLU A 435 -13.80 29.24 6.24
CA GLU A 435 -13.29 29.85 7.49
C GLU A 435 -14.27 29.70 8.65
N THR A 436 -15.56 29.83 8.34
CA THR A 436 -16.65 29.66 9.30
C THR A 436 -16.62 28.26 9.89
N LEU A 437 -16.57 27.22 9.04
CA LEU A 437 -16.56 25.84 9.49
C LEU A 437 -15.29 25.49 10.29
N MET A 438 -14.12 26.00 9.89
CA MET A 438 -12.89 25.83 10.67
C MET A 438 -12.94 26.50 12.04
N THR A 439 -13.65 27.62 12.15
CA THR A 439 -13.74 28.38 13.39
C THR A 439 -14.75 27.74 14.34
N GLU A 440 -15.85 27.20 13.80
CA GLU A 440 -16.91 26.56 14.57
C GLU A 440 -16.53 25.16 15.06
N ARG A 441 -15.96 24.31 14.17
CA ARG A 441 -15.62 22.92 14.48
C ARG A 441 -14.13 22.69 14.77
N GLY A 442 -13.25 23.56 14.28
CA GLY A 442 -11.81 23.43 14.42
C GLY A 442 -11.20 24.25 15.57
N ALA A 443 -9.87 24.22 15.64
CA ALA A 443 -9.03 25.02 16.53
C ALA A 443 -8.62 26.37 15.88
N GLY A 444 -9.31 26.77 14.81
CA GLY A 444 -9.11 28.03 14.10
C GLY A 444 -8.31 27.90 12.79
N THR A 445 -8.34 28.97 11.99
CA THR A 445 -7.77 28.99 10.63
C THR A 445 -6.25 29.04 10.56
N SER A 446 -5.57 29.21 11.69
CA SER A 446 -4.10 29.28 11.77
C SER A 446 -3.43 27.93 11.95
N GLU A 447 -4.16 26.89 12.37
CA GLU A 447 -3.60 25.56 12.59
C GLU A 447 -3.53 24.78 11.27
N LYS A 448 -2.31 24.46 10.84
CA LYS A 448 -2.04 23.67 9.64
C LYS A 448 -0.61 23.14 9.65
N HIS A 449 -0.37 22.11 8.86
CA HIS A 449 1.00 21.66 8.56
C HIS A 449 1.73 22.63 7.64
N PHE A 450 3.05 22.46 7.58
CA PHE A 450 3.94 23.18 6.68
C PHE A 450 4.99 22.21 6.11
N PRO A 451 5.51 22.46 4.89
CA PRO A 451 6.60 21.67 4.33
C PRO A 451 7.86 21.76 5.20
N SER A 452 8.42 20.61 5.58
CA SER A 452 9.64 20.53 6.41
C SER A 452 10.81 19.84 5.72
N ARG A 453 10.52 18.99 4.72
CA ARG A 453 11.53 18.36 3.86
C ARG A 453 10.95 18.04 2.49
N ILE A 454 11.76 18.18 1.45
CA ILE A 454 11.47 17.70 0.10
C ILE A 454 12.66 16.88 -0.39
N SER A 455 12.42 15.73 -0.99
CA SER A 455 13.45 14.89 -1.59
C SER A 455 12.99 14.45 -2.97
N LEU A 456 13.84 14.62 -3.98
CA LEU A 456 13.60 14.18 -5.35
C LEU A 456 14.72 13.25 -5.81
N GLN A 457 14.34 12.20 -6.52
CA GLN A 457 15.21 11.26 -7.19
C GLN A 457 14.92 11.28 -8.68
N LEU A 458 15.97 11.45 -9.48
CA LEU A 458 15.92 11.42 -10.93
C LEU A 458 16.78 10.27 -11.44
N THR A 459 16.13 9.28 -12.05
CA THR A 459 16.76 8.05 -12.53
C THR A 459 16.46 7.84 -14.01
N PRO A 460 17.46 7.90 -14.90
CA PRO A 460 17.29 7.50 -16.29
C PRO A 460 17.05 5.98 -16.38
N GLN A 461 16.15 5.54 -17.25
CA GLN A 461 15.82 4.12 -17.43
C GLN A 461 16.75 3.39 -18.43
N THR A 462 17.78 4.08 -18.91
CA THR A 462 18.75 3.58 -19.90
C THR A 462 20.17 3.70 -19.36
N ASN A 463 21.11 2.96 -19.98
CA ASN A 463 22.52 3.02 -19.59
C ASN A 463 23.08 4.44 -19.76
N VAL A 464 23.63 4.97 -18.68
CA VAL A 464 24.36 6.24 -18.66
C VAL A 464 25.85 5.94 -18.50
N LEU A 465 26.69 6.74 -19.16
CA LEU A 465 28.14 6.62 -19.05
C LEU A 465 28.62 7.16 -17.69
N THR A 466 28.16 8.36 -17.34
CA THR A 466 28.48 9.02 -16.07
C THR A 466 27.39 10.02 -15.68
N VAL A 467 27.21 10.24 -14.38
CA VAL A 467 26.39 11.33 -13.83
C VAL A 467 27.26 12.25 -12.96
N SER A 468 26.93 13.54 -12.96
CA SER A 468 27.63 14.59 -12.24
C SER A 468 26.63 15.56 -11.62
N VAL A 469 27.00 16.11 -10.46
CA VAL A 469 26.24 17.14 -9.73
C VAL A 469 27.16 18.31 -9.45
N THR A 470 26.59 19.52 -9.31
CA THR A 470 27.32 20.76 -8.98
C THR A 470 27.56 20.92 -7.46
N LYS A 471 27.63 22.13 -6.90
CA LYS A 471 27.87 22.38 -5.47
C LYS A 471 26.59 22.47 -4.61
N SER A 472 26.41 21.58 -3.65
CA SER A 472 25.38 21.79 -2.60
C SER A 472 25.45 23.19 -1.96
N SER A 473 24.32 23.72 -1.48
CA SER A 473 24.29 25.08 -0.91
C SER A 473 25.19 25.18 0.32
N ASP A 474 26.11 26.16 0.34
CA ASP A 474 26.84 26.52 1.55
C ASP A 474 25.85 27.15 2.56
N ASN A 475 25.80 26.62 3.79
CA ASN A 475 25.05 27.23 4.87
C ASN A 475 26.03 28.12 5.64
N PRO A 476 26.07 29.45 5.43
CA PRO A 476 27.06 30.29 6.10
C PRO A 476 26.78 30.30 7.60
N THR A 477 27.70 29.75 8.40
CA THR A 477 27.79 30.04 9.83
C THR A 477 28.18 31.50 9.99
N ARG A 478 27.22 32.40 10.22
CA ARG A 478 27.52 33.76 10.68
C ARG A 478 27.75 33.74 12.19
N GLU A 479 28.88 34.30 12.60
CA GLU A 479 29.37 34.37 13.98
C GLU A 479 28.43 35.16 14.90
N ILE A 480 28.48 34.76 16.17
CA ILE A 480 27.68 35.23 17.30
C ILE A 480 28.12 36.66 17.66
N GLY A 481 27.33 37.66 17.30
CA GLY A 481 27.41 39.00 17.89
C GLY A 481 26.79 38.97 19.27
N LEU A 482 27.60 39.02 20.32
CA LEU A 482 27.16 39.12 21.71
C LEU A 482 26.72 40.56 22.01
N GLU A 483 25.50 40.95 21.67
CA GLU A 483 24.96 42.27 22.03
C GLU A 483 24.43 42.23 23.47
N LYS A 484 25.29 42.64 24.44
CA LYS A 484 24.89 42.87 25.83
C LYS A 484 24.32 44.28 25.95
N THR A 485 23.00 44.44 25.81
CA THR A 485 22.34 45.71 26.14
C THR A 485 22.06 45.75 27.65
N LEU A 486 22.81 46.58 28.37
CA LEU A 486 22.66 46.83 29.81
C LEU A 486 21.66 47.99 29.97
N GLU A 487 20.38 47.67 30.14
CA GLU A 487 19.35 48.67 30.40
C GLU A 487 19.23 48.88 31.92
N GLY A 488 19.89 49.92 32.43
CA GLY A 488 19.77 50.35 33.82
C GLY A 488 18.61 51.33 33.99
N SER A 489 17.57 50.95 34.72
CA SER A 489 16.52 51.88 35.14
C SER A 489 16.83 52.46 36.52
N PHE A 490 16.78 53.78 36.65
CA PHE A 490 16.83 54.48 37.94
C PHE A 490 15.40 54.81 38.38
N ASN A 491 14.98 54.27 39.53
CA ASN A 491 13.79 54.73 40.24
C ASN A 491 14.18 55.75 41.33
N PRO A 492 13.37 56.81 41.57
CA PRO A 492 13.60 57.80 42.62
C PRO A 492 13.47 57.20 44.04
N PRO A 493 13.98 57.89 45.10
CA PRO A 493 14.45 57.25 46.31
C PRO A 493 13.30 56.85 47.24
N ASN A 494 12.94 55.57 47.25
CA ASN A 494 12.41 54.84 48.42
C ASN A 494 12.20 53.34 48.09
N SER A 495 13.23 52.66 47.60
CA SER A 495 13.34 51.20 47.71
C SER A 495 14.75 50.75 47.34
N LEU A 496 15.50 50.23 48.30
CA LEU A 496 16.77 49.53 48.09
C LEU A 496 16.48 48.22 47.32
N GLY A 497 16.71 48.23 46.01
CA GLY A 497 16.49 47.06 45.16
C GLY A 497 17.05 47.26 43.76
N LEU A 498 18.35 47.01 43.58
CA LEU A 498 19.01 47.02 42.27
C LEU A 498 18.64 45.74 41.52
N LYS A 499 17.71 45.80 40.55
CA LYS A 499 17.32 44.65 39.73
C LYS A 499 18.00 44.75 38.36
N ILE A 500 19.16 44.11 38.23
CA ILE A 500 19.85 43.94 36.94
C ILE A 500 19.16 42.76 36.22
N SER A 501 18.40 43.03 35.16
CA SER A 501 18.00 41.99 34.21
C SER A 501 18.91 42.07 33.00
N ALA A 502 19.88 41.16 32.91
CA ALA A 502 20.59 40.92 31.66
C ALA A 502 19.65 40.17 30.70
N VAL A 503 19.24 40.82 29.61
CA VAL A 503 18.55 40.14 28.51
C VAL A 503 19.61 39.79 27.47
N GLU A 504 20.10 38.57 27.53
CA GLU A 504 20.93 38.01 26.45
C GLU A 504 20.00 37.61 25.29
N THR A 505 20.03 38.37 24.20
CA THR A 505 19.32 38.02 22.96
C THR A 505 20.32 37.41 21.99
N MET A 506 20.33 36.09 21.85
CA MET A 506 21.10 35.42 20.78
C MET A 506 20.27 35.45 19.48
N THR A 507 20.77 36.11 18.44
CA THR A 507 20.20 36.03 17.08
C THR A 507 21.19 35.35 16.14
N THR A 508 20.96 34.08 15.83
CA THR A 508 21.64 33.34 14.76
C THR A 508 20.81 33.45 13.48
N THR A 509 21.32 34.14 12.45
CA THR A 509 20.64 34.23 11.14
C THR A 509 21.16 33.12 10.21
N LEU A 510 20.60 31.92 10.31
CA LEU A 510 20.80 30.84 9.33
C LEU A 510 19.79 30.98 8.19
N LYS A 511 20.18 30.66 6.95
CA LYS A 511 19.20 30.41 5.88
C LYS A 511 18.36 29.20 6.32
N PRO A 512 17.03 29.32 6.39
CA PRO A 512 16.19 28.29 7.00
C PRO A 512 16.19 26.98 6.21
N TRP A 513 16.35 27.05 4.88
CA TRP A 513 16.40 25.89 3.99
C TRP A 513 17.83 25.59 3.54
N LYS A 514 18.27 24.35 3.75
CA LYS A 514 19.54 23.81 3.21
C LYS A 514 19.23 22.90 2.03
N PHE A 515 19.99 23.05 0.95
CA PHE A 515 19.91 22.19 -0.23
C PHE A 515 21.16 21.30 -0.34
N GLU A 516 20.94 20.01 -0.52
CA GLU A 516 22.00 19.02 -0.75
C GLU A 516 21.68 18.17 -1.96
N GLN A 517 22.71 17.85 -2.73
CA GLN A 517 22.61 16.91 -3.84
C GLN A 517 23.66 15.82 -3.74
N SER A 518 23.29 14.63 -4.18
CA SER A 518 24.17 13.47 -4.18
C SER A 518 23.84 12.52 -5.32
N VAL A 519 24.80 11.68 -5.66
CA VAL A 519 24.69 10.71 -6.73
C VAL A 519 24.75 9.30 -6.13
N TYR A 520 23.88 8.42 -6.60
CA TYR A 520 23.92 7.00 -6.30
C TYR A 520 23.70 6.19 -7.58
N GLY A 521 24.76 5.56 -8.09
CA GLY A 521 24.75 4.95 -9.42
C GLY A 521 24.43 6.00 -10.48
N ASP A 522 23.42 5.74 -11.31
CA ASP A 522 22.94 6.69 -12.34
C ASP A 522 21.84 7.64 -11.81
N THR A 523 21.47 7.53 -10.54
CA THR A 523 20.42 8.33 -9.91
C THR A 523 20.99 9.56 -9.26
N ALA A 524 20.37 10.71 -9.52
CA ALA A 524 20.63 11.94 -8.78
C ALA A 524 19.57 12.16 -7.70
N ASN A 525 20.04 12.51 -6.50
CA ASN A 525 19.22 12.84 -5.34
C ASN A 525 19.33 14.33 -5.07
N LEU A 526 18.19 14.99 -4.88
CA LEU A 526 18.07 16.41 -4.55
C LEU A 526 17.27 16.52 -3.25
N ASN A 527 17.80 17.17 -2.22
CA ASN A 527 17.19 17.24 -0.90
C ASN A 527 17.13 18.68 -0.38
N TRP A 528 15.96 19.10 0.10
CA TRP A 528 15.73 20.36 0.78
C TRP A 528 15.33 20.10 2.23
N PHE A 529 16.07 20.68 3.16
CA PHE A 529 15.92 20.50 4.61
C PHE A 529 15.59 21.81 5.29
N LEU A 530 14.48 21.87 6.01
CA LEU A 530 14.16 22.99 6.89
C LEU A 530 14.89 22.81 8.23
N HIS A 531 15.64 23.82 8.64
CA HIS A 531 16.27 23.88 9.96
C HIS A 531 15.48 24.82 10.89
N ASP A 532 15.40 24.46 12.17
CA ASP A 532 14.84 25.33 13.20
C ASP A 532 15.79 26.51 13.42
N SER A 533 15.23 27.73 13.42
CA SER A 533 16.00 28.96 13.61
C SER A 533 16.60 29.06 15.02
N VAL A 534 16.08 28.29 15.99
CA VAL A 534 16.52 28.36 17.39
C VAL A 534 17.70 27.45 17.68
N ASP A 535 17.63 26.16 17.29
CA ASP A 535 18.66 25.16 17.62
C ASP A 535 19.48 24.66 16.41
N GLY A 536 19.13 25.11 15.20
CA GLY A 536 19.80 24.73 13.95
C GLY A 536 19.60 23.27 13.56
N ARG A 537 18.70 22.51 14.22
CA ARG A 537 18.41 21.12 13.88
C ARG A 537 17.36 21.04 12.78
N GLU A 538 17.40 19.96 11.99
CA GLU A 538 16.38 19.70 10.98
C GLU A 538 15.00 19.52 11.65
N VAL A 539 14.01 20.29 11.19
CA VAL A 539 12.64 20.34 11.76
C VAL A 539 11.95 18.98 11.70
N PHE A 540 12.18 18.22 10.63
CA PHE A 540 11.68 16.86 10.47
C PHE A 540 12.18 15.91 11.56
N SER A 541 13.42 16.07 12.02
CA SER A 541 14.05 15.19 13.00
C SER A 541 13.93 15.70 14.44
N SER A 542 13.55 16.96 14.63
CA SER A 542 13.42 17.59 15.94
C SER A 542 11.98 17.61 16.48
N LYS A 543 11.87 17.76 17.81
CA LYS A 543 10.61 18.06 18.49
C LYS A 543 10.79 19.37 19.24
N PRO A 544 9.86 20.32 19.14
CA PRO A 544 9.92 21.55 19.91
C PRO A 544 9.83 21.19 21.40
N SER A 545 10.66 21.82 22.23
CA SER A 545 10.63 21.57 23.67
C SER A 545 9.28 21.97 24.26
N LYS A 546 8.77 21.21 25.24
CA LYS A 546 7.47 21.50 25.88
C LYS A 546 7.44 22.92 26.49
N MET A 547 8.58 23.39 26.99
CA MET A 547 8.72 24.75 27.53
C MET A 547 8.69 25.82 26.43
N ALA A 548 9.21 25.54 25.23
CA ALA A 548 9.08 26.44 24.10
C ALA A 548 7.61 26.57 23.66
N LEU A 549 6.83 25.48 23.62
CA LEU A 549 5.42 25.52 23.20
C LEU A 549 4.49 26.37 24.10
N ILE A 550 4.92 26.69 25.32
CA ILE A 550 4.22 27.57 26.26
C ILE A 550 4.46 29.06 25.91
N GLN A 551 5.56 29.38 25.23
CA GLN A 551 5.92 30.74 24.85
C GLN A 551 5.38 31.08 23.46
N PRO A 552 4.56 32.14 23.30
CA PRO A 552 4.04 32.55 22.01
C PRO A 552 5.14 32.85 20.97
N LYS A 553 6.32 33.32 21.39
CA LYS A 553 7.47 33.58 20.50
C LYS A 553 7.97 32.31 19.79
N ALA A 554 7.72 31.14 20.35
CA ALA A 554 8.13 29.85 19.81
C ALA A 554 7.03 29.15 18.98
N TRP A 555 5.91 29.82 18.73
CA TRP A 555 4.88 29.33 17.81
C TRP A 555 5.31 29.48 16.36
N PHE A 556 4.83 28.58 15.49
CA PHE A 556 5.21 28.53 14.07
C PHE A 556 5.17 29.91 13.37
N LYS A 557 4.07 30.66 13.52
CA LYS A 557 3.92 31.98 12.90
C LYS A 557 5.01 32.97 13.35
N ASN A 558 5.46 32.90 14.59
CA ASN A 558 6.41 33.84 15.18
C ASN A 558 7.87 33.42 14.96
N ARG A 559 8.14 32.12 14.77
CA ARG A 559 9.48 31.61 14.43
C ARG A 559 9.90 31.95 13.01
N TYR A 560 8.95 32.02 12.08
CA TYR A 560 9.22 32.19 10.66
C TYR A 560 8.69 33.51 10.08
N SER A 561 8.39 34.51 10.91
CA SER A 561 7.95 35.85 10.48
C SER A 561 9.07 36.83 10.14
N SER A 562 10.27 36.35 9.80
CA SER A 562 11.44 37.21 9.49
C SER A 562 11.40 37.80 8.08
N VAL A 563 12.32 38.74 7.80
CA VAL A 563 12.52 39.35 6.48
C VAL A 563 12.95 38.31 5.43
N TYR A 564 13.63 37.23 5.85
CA TYR A 564 14.00 36.08 5.03
C TYR A 564 13.02 34.93 5.23
N ARG A 565 11.73 35.18 4.94
CA ARG A 565 10.66 34.24 5.25
C ARG A 565 10.84 32.91 4.49
N PRO A 566 10.93 31.75 5.17
CA PRO A 566 11.05 30.44 4.50
C PRO A 566 9.79 29.97 3.76
N PHE A 567 8.68 30.69 3.93
CA PHE A 567 7.36 30.31 3.47
C PHE A 567 6.66 31.46 2.74
N THR A 568 5.73 31.14 1.86
CA THR A 568 4.84 32.10 1.22
C THR A 568 3.86 32.71 2.24
N ARG A 569 3.10 33.74 1.85
CA ARG A 569 2.00 34.27 2.70
C ARG A 569 0.96 33.20 3.04
N GLN A 570 0.81 32.22 2.16
CA GLN A 570 -0.11 31.09 2.30
C GLN A 570 0.52 29.91 3.08
N GLY A 571 1.77 30.02 3.55
CA GLY A 571 2.43 28.98 4.35
C GLY A 571 2.98 27.79 3.55
N GLY A 572 3.04 27.92 2.22
CA GLY A 572 3.78 26.99 1.35
C GLY A 572 5.23 27.38 1.17
N VAL A 573 5.97 26.66 0.34
CA VAL A 573 7.37 26.95 -0.03
C VAL A 573 7.51 27.07 -1.54
N VAL A 574 8.43 27.93 -1.98
CA VAL A 574 8.85 28.08 -3.37
C VAL A 574 10.37 28.02 -3.41
N PHE A 575 10.93 27.08 -4.16
CA PHE A 575 12.35 27.02 -4.51
C PHE A 575 12.48 27.37 -5.99
N ALA A 576 13.16 28.47 -6.29
CA ALA A 576 13.34 28.95 -7.65
C ALA A 576 14.81 28.82 -8.09
N ASN A 577 15.01 28.84 -9.40
CA ASN A 577 16.32 28.68 -10.07
C ASN A 577 17.38 29.69 -9.59
N ASP A 578 17.00 30.89 -9.19
CA ASP A 578 17.92 31.92 -8.70
C ASP A 578 18.58 31.59 -7.35
N GLU A 579 17.93 30.77 -6.53
CA GLU A 579 18.44 30.37 -5.21
C GLU A 579 19.02 28.94 -5.17
N TYR A 580 18.54 28.05 -6.05
CA TYR A 580 18.83 26.60 -6.01
C TYR A 580 19.14 25.99 -7.40
N GLY A 581 19.50 26.82 -8.39
CA GLY A 581 19.62 26.51 -9.83
C GLY A 581 20.75 25.58 -10.27
N GLU A 582 21.06 24.60 -9.46
CA GLU A 582 22.18 23.70 -9.62
C GLU A 582 21.87 22.56 -10.61
N THR A 583 22.79 22.34 -11.57
CA THR A 583 22.65 21.42 -12.70
C THR A 583 23.14 20.02 -12.35
N VAL A 584 22.26 19.03 -12.49
CA VAL A 584 22.64 17.63 -12.61
C VAL A 584 22.91 17.32 -14.08
N GLY A 585 24.05 16.70 -14.39
CA GLY A 585 24.45 16.36 -15.76
C GLY A 585 24.67 14.86 -15.92
N TRP A 586 24.01 14.26 -16.91
CA TRP A 586 24.23 12.87 -17.34
C TRP A 586 24.91 12.85 -18.70
N LYS A 587 25.89 11.98 -18.86
CA LYS A 587 26.51 11.68 -20.16
C LYS A 587 25.92 10.39 -20.69
N VAL A 588 25.22 10.49 -21.81
CA VAL A 588 24.52 9.37 -22.44
C VAL A 588 25.29 8.95 -23.69
N GLU A 589 25.29 7.66 -24.00
CA GLU A 589 25.94 7.15 -25.21
C GLU A 589 25.31 7.76 -26.47
N ARG A 590 26.14 8.09 -27.47
CA ARG A 590 25.68 8.69 -28.72
C ARG A 590 24.76 7.77 -29.55
N SER A 591 24.85 6.46 -29.33
CA SER A 591 23.96 5.43 -29.92
C SER A 591 22.48 5.66 -29.59
N GLU A 592 22.18 6.41 -28.53
CA GLU A 592 20.83 6.72 -28.08
C GLU A 592 20.23 7.98 -28.73
N LEU A 593 21.00 8.69 -29.57
CA LEU A 593 20.52 9.85 -30.31
C LEU A 593 19.34 9.46 -31.22
N GLY A 594 18.30 10.29 -31.26
CA GLY A 594 17.06 10.04 -32.00
C GLY A 594 16.04 9.16 -31.27
N LYS A 595 16.37 8.61 -30.09
CA LYS A 595 15.44 7.83 -29.27
C LYS A 595 14.71 8.70 -28.25
N VAL A 596 13.55 8.22 -27.82
CA VAL A 596 12.83 8.75 -26.66
C VAL A 596 13.30 8.00 -25.44
N MET A 597 13.92 8.73 -24.52
CA MET A 597 14.34 8.22 -23.22
C MET A 597 13.28 8.45 -22.16
N GLU A 598 13.17 7.49 -21.25
CA GLU A 598 12.32 7.59 -20.07
C GLU A 598 13.15 7.87 -18.83
N TRP A 599 12.62 8.77 -18.00
CA TRP A 599 13.20 9.22 -16.76
C TRP A 599 12.20 9.00 -15.65
N GLU A 600 12.59 8.22 -14.66
CA GLU A 600 11.80 8.04 -13.47
C GLU A 600 12.10 9.19 -12.49
N MET A 601 11.07 9.95 -12.15
CA MET A 601 11.10 10.87 -11.02
C MET A 601 10.38 10.24 -9.85
N ARG A 602 11.10 10.00 -8.75
CA ARG A 602 10.49 9.68 -7.45
C ARG A 602 10.64 10.89 -6.54
N GLY A 603 9.64 11.12 -5.69
CA GLY A 603 9.74 12.22 -4.75
C GLY A 603 9.01 11.95 -3.44
N TRP A 604 9.52 12.59 -2.41
CA TRP A 604 8.99 12.54 -1.06
C TRP A 604 8.81 13.96 -0.52
N ILE A 605 7.65 14.22 0.06
CA ILE A 605 7.32 15.51 0.69
C ILE A 605 6.89 15.25 2.13
N TRP A 606 7.56 15.90 3.08
CA TRP A 606 7.22 15.83 4.49
C TRP A 606 6.52 17.11 4.94
N LEU A 607 5.41 16.93 5.62
CA LEU A 607 4.64 18.00 6.24
C LEU A 607 4.68 17.84 7.75
N THR A 608 5.19 18.86 8.44
CA THR A 608 5.25 18.89 9.90
C THR A 608 4.20 19.84 10.44
N TYR A 609 3.55 19.45 11.53
CA TYR A 609 2.71 20.34 12.32
C TYR A 609 3.38 20.61 13.66
N TRP A 610 3.56 21.90 13.95
CA TRP A 610 3.86 22.43 15.28
C TRP A 610 2.76 23.41 15.69
N PRO A 611 2.39 23.45 16.98
CA PRO A 611 1.35 24.35 17.49
C PRO A 611 1.56 25.81 17.09
N ASN A 612 0.49 26.45 16.60
CA ASN A 612 0.56 27.83 16.13
C ASN A 612 -0.14 28.83 17.05
N LYS A 613 -1.44 28.72 17.26
CA LYS A 613 -2.19 29.53 18.24
C LYS A 613 -2.91 28.65 19.25
N HIS A 614 -3.28 27.45 18.83
CA HIS A 614 -3.93 26.47 19.70
C HIS A 614 -2.93 25.94 20.74
N ARG A 615 -3.31 26.01 22.01
CA ARG A 615 -2.46 25.54 23.11
C ARG A 615 -2.48 24.02 23.16
N SER A 616 -1.48 23.40 22.53
CA SER A 616 -1.28 21.96 22.54
C SER A 616 0.20 21.61 22.61
N PHE A 617 0.51 20.43 23.13
CA PHE A 617 1.85 19.84 23.03
C PHE A 617 1.97 18.88 21.84
N TYR A 618 0.91 18.78 21.03
CA TYR A 618 0.85 17.87 19.91
C TYR A 618 1.73 18.37 18.75
N SER A 619 2.54 17.47 18.21
CA SER A 619 3.25 17.64 16.95
C SER A 619 3.17 16.36 16.14
N GLU A 620 3.05 16.48 14.84
CA GLU A 620 3.13 15.32 13.94
C GLU A 620 3.90 15.65 12.67
N THR A 621 4.35 14.61 11.99
CA THR A 621 4.97 14.70 10.68
C THR A 621 4.41 13.60 9.80
N ARG A 622 3.95 14.01 8.62
CA ARG A 622 3.36 13.15 7.62
C ARG A 622 4.20 13.15 6.35
N ARG A 623 4.22 12.03 5.63
CA ARG A 623 4.99 11.86 4.41
C ARG A 623 4.09 11.47 3.24
N LEU A 624 4.35 12.11 2.10
CA LEU A 624 3.82 11.77 0.79
C LEU A 624 4.96 11.16 -0.03
N GLU A 625 4.68 10.09 -0.77
CA GLU A 625 5.54 9.54 -1.81
C GLU A 625 4.81 9.58 -3.16
N PHE A 626 5.50 9.98 -4.22
CA PHE A 626 4.99 9.94 -5.58
C PHE A 626 6.06 9.46 -6.57
N ARG A 627 5.61 8.97 -7.72
CA ARG A 627 6.44 8.44 -8.79
C ARG A 627 5.83 8.79 -10.14
N GLU A 628 6.60 9.39 -11.02
CA GLU A 628 6.19 9.77 -12.37
C GLU A 628 7.27 9.40 -13.40
N ILE A 629 6.83 9.03 -14.60
CA ILE A 629 7.73 8.78 -15.74
C ILE A 629 7.67 9.98 -16.68
N LEU A 630 8.84 10.55 -16.97
CA LEU A 630 9.03 11.68 -17.87
C LEU A 630 9.74 11.21 -19.13
N GLN A 631 9.38 11.82 -20.25
CA GLN A 631 9.97 11.51 -21.54
C GLN A 631 10.89 12.64 -22.01
N LEU A 632 11.99 12.26 -22.67
CA LEU A 632 12.91 13.20 -23.30
C LEU A 632 13.38 12.62 -24.63
N THR A 633 13.17 13.38 -25.69
CA THR A 633 13.67 13.04 -27.03
C THR A 633 15.07 13.62 -27.16
N LEU A 634 16.05 12.75 -27.43
CA LEU A 634 17.42 13.17 -27.72
C LEU A 634 17.51 13.59 -29.20
N SER A 635 17.19 14.84 -29.51
CA SER A 635 17.24 15.41 -30.87
C SER A 635 18.38 16.38 -31.06
#